data_AF-A0A7Y2D131-F1
#
_entry.id   AF-A0A7Y2D131-F1
#
_cell.length_a   1.000
_cell.length_b   1.000
_cell.length_c   1.000
_cell.angle_alpha   90.00
_cell.angle_beta   90.00
_cell.angle_gamma   90.00
#
_symmetry.space_group_name_H-M   'P 1'
#
loop_
_entity.id
_entity.type
_entity.pdbx_description
1 polymer ?
#
loop_
_entity_poly.entity_id
_entity_poly.type
_entity_poly.pdbx_seq_one_letter_code
_entity_poly.pdbx_strand_id
1 'polypeptide(L)'
;MELDGKEKLAVKELGNAVNTAIEQSLVVSEAIDQIRRMGFEPNLNLKLEIGLQELEEEFVEPQEEIELDFTDEDLKTLRRMKIKVED
;
A
#
# COMPACT_ATOMS: atom_id res chain seq x y z
N MET A 1 13.13 -8.83 -20.01
CA MET A 1 13.27 -8.78 -18.54
C MET A 1 12.48 -9.96 -17.99
N GLU A 2 13.17 -10.93 -17.39
CA GLU A 2 12.49 -11.99 -16.64
C GLU A 2 11.99 -11.36 -15.34
N LEU A 3 10.68 -11.42 -15.10
CA LEU A 3 10.09 -11.04 -13.80
C LEU A 3 10.84 -11.79 -12.68
N ASP A 4 11.38 -11.03 -11.72
CA ASP A 4 12.05 -11.55 -10.55
C ASP A 4 11.09 -12.46 -9.76
N GLY A 5 11.63 -13.46 -9.06
CA GLY A 5 10.81 -14.46 -8.36
C GLY A 5 9.80 -13.86 -7.38
N LYS A 6 10.13 -12.69 -6.82
CA LYS A 6 9.29 -11.93 -5.88
C LYS A 6 8.07 -11.28 -6.56
N GLU A 7 8.25 -10.74 -7.75
CA GLU A 7 7.19 -10.07 -8.52
C GLU A 7 6.10 -11.07 -8.94
N LYS A 8 6.52 -12.28 -9.36
CA LYS A 8 5.60 -13.38 -9.68
C LYS A 8 4.81 -13.84 -8.45
N LEU A 9 5.44 -13.88 -7.29
CA LEU A 9 4.78 -14.22 -6.02
C LEU A 9 3.70 -13.18 -5.67
N ALA A 10 4.02 -11.88 -5.78
CA ALA A 10 3.07 -10.81 -5.50
C ALA A 10 1.84 -10.88 -6.42
N VAL A 11 2.04 -11.09 -7.73
CA VAL A 11 0.93 -11.26 -8.68
C VAL A 11 0.06 -12.47 -8.34
N LYS A 12 0.68 -13.59 -7.93
CA LYS A 12 -0.04 -14.79 -7.53
C LYS A 12 -0.85 -14.59 -6.25
N GLU A 13 -0.27 -13.93 -5.24
CA GLU A 13 -0.96 -13.62 -3.99
C GLU A 13 -2.16 -12.70 -4.22
N LEU A 14 -2.01 -11.68 -5.06
CA LEU A 14 -3.11 -10.81 -5.46
C LEU A 14 -4.21 -11.60 -6.18
N GLY A 15 -3.86 -12.48 -7.11
CA GLY A 15 -4.82 -13.35 -7.79
C GLY A 15 -5.62 -14.24 -6.82
N ASN A 16 -4.95 -14.82 -5.82
CA ASN A 16 -5.61 -15.61 -4.77
C ASN A 16 -6.55 -14.76 -3.90
N ALA A 17 -6.12 -13.56 -3.52
CA ALA A 17 -6.94 -12.64 -2.74
C ALA A 17 -8.21 -12.23 -3.49
N VAL A 18 -8.10 -11.92 -4.80
CA VAL A 18 -9.24 -11.58 -5.64
C VAL A 18 -10.23 -12.74 -5.75
N ASN A 19 -9.75 -13.96 -6.03
CA ASN A 19 -10.63 -15.12 -6.09
C ASN A 19 -11.37 -15.35 -4.77
N THR A 20 -10.66 -15.26 -3.65
CA THR A 20 -11.27 -15.42 -2.32
C THR A 20 -12.34 -14.34 -2.07
N ALA A 21 -12.06 -13.10 -2.45
CA ALA A 21 -13.01 -11.99 -2.31
C ALA A 21 -14.27 -12.18 -3.17
N ILE A 22 -14.12 -12.71 -4.39
CA ILE A 22 -15.25 -12.99 -5.29
C ILE A 22 -16.08 -14.16 -4.77
N GLU A 23 -15.44 -15.25 -4.33
CA GLU A 23 -16.12 -16.42 -3.76
C GLU A 23 -16.95 -16.06 -2.52
N GLN A 24 -16.46 -15.14 -1.70
CA GLN A 24 -17.14 -14.67 -0.48
C GLN A 24 -18.09 -13.49 -0.72
N SER A 25 -18.16 -12.96 -1.95
CA SER A 25 -18.96 -11.77 -2.25
C SER A 25 -20.45 -12.11 -2.31
N LEU A 26 -21.19 -11.58 -1.34
CA LEU A 26 -22.66 -11.69 -1.31
C LEU A 26 -23.27 -11.09 -2.58
N VAL A 27 -22.73 -9.97 -3.07
CA VAL A 27 -23.21 -9.27 -4.27
C VAL A 27 -23.08 -10.17 -5.51
N VAL A 28 -21.96 -10.89 -5.65
CA VAL A 28 -21.74 -11.81 -6.76
C VAL A 28 -22.67 -13.01 -6.65
N SER A 29 -22.84 -13.57 -5.45
CA SER A 29 -23.76 -14.69 -5.20
C SER A 29 -25.20 -14.33 -5.54
N GLU A 30 -25.69 -13.16 -5.11
CA GLU A 30 -27.06 -12.71 -5.39
C GLU A 30 -27.30 -12.52 -6.89
N ALA A 31 -26.32 -11.98 -7.61
CA ALA A 31 -26.39 -11.83 -9.06
C ALA A 31 -26.45 -13.19 -9.78
N ILE A 32 -25.62 -14.15 -9.36
CA ILE A 32 -25.64 -15.53 -9.86
C ILE A 32 -27.01 -16.18 -9.63
N ASP A 33 -27.59 -16.03 -8.44
CA ASP A 33 -28.90 -16.59 -8.11
C ASP A 33 -30.04 -15.93 -8.90
N GLN A 34 -29.93 -14.63 -9.18
CA GLN A 34 -30.86 -13.95 -10.07
C GLN A 34 -30.81 -14.53 -11.49
N ILE A 35 -29.62 -14.79 -12.02
CA ILE A 35 -29.44 -15.42 -13.35
C ILE A 35 -30.06 -16.82 -13.38
N ARG A 36 -29.86 -17.61 -12.32
CA ARG A 36 -30.50 -18.94 -12.18
C ARG A 36 -32.03 -18.86 -12.11
N ARG A 37 -32.58 -17.89 -11.39
CA ARG A 37 -34.04 -17.65 -11.34
C ARG A 37 -34.64 -17.29 -12.70
N MET A 38 -33.83 -16.74 -13.61
CA MET A 38 -34.23 -16.48 -15.00
C MET A 38 -34.12 -17.72 -15.91
N GLY A 39 -33.67 -18.87 -15.38
CA GLY A 39 -33.55 -20.13 -16.11
C GLY A 39 -32.21 -20.32 -16.83
N PHE A 40 -31.19 -19.52 -16.51
CA PHE A 40 -29.86 -19.60 -17.11
C PHE A 40 -28.83 -20.13 -16.10
N GLU A 41 -27.86 -20.92 -16.55
CA GLU A 41 -26.70 -21.28 -15.72
C GLU A 41 -25.55 -20.31 -15.97
N PRO A 42 -25.10 -19.54 -14.96
CA PRO A 42 -24.04 -18.56 -15.13
C PRO A 42 -22.67 -19.25 -15.31
N ASN A 43 -21.97 -18.88 -16.37
CA ASN A 43 -20.57 -19.26 -16.61
C ASN A 43 -19.72 -17.99 -16.58
N LEU A 44 -19.05 -17.74 -15.46
CA LEU A 44 -18.23 -16.55 -15.24
C LEU A 44 -16.77 -16.85 -15.62
N ASN A 45 -16.27 -16.17 -16.66
CA ASN A 45 -14.84 -16.19 -17.02
C ASN A 45 -14.24 -14.81 -16.77
N LEU A 46 -13.32 -14.73 -15.81
CA LEU A 46 -12.61 -13.51 -15.44
C LEU A 46 -11.16 -13.62 -15.93
N LYS A 47 -10.71 -12.65 -16.73
CA LYS A 47 -9.31 -12.47 -17.08
C LYS A 47 -8.82 -11.18 -16.42
N LEU A 48 -8.02 -11.32 -15.37
CA LEU A 48 -7.39 -10.20 -14.68
C LEU A 48 -5.95 -10.03 -15.18
N GLU A 49 -5.62 -8.84 -15.66
CA GLU A 49 -4.26 -8.46 -16.04
C GLU A 49 -3.71 -7.47 -14.99
N ILE A 50 -2.70 -7.89 -14.24
CA ILE A 50 -2.03 -7.06 -13.23
C ILE A 50 -0.68 -6.65 -13.81
N GLY A 51 -0.53 -5.35 -14.09
CA GLY A 51 0.77 -4.75 -14.42
C GLY A 51 1.46 -4.26 -13.16
N LEU A 52 2.78 -4.46 -13.10
CA LEU A 52 3.63 -3.78 -12.12
C LEU A 52 4.17 -2.51 -12.78
N GLN A 53 4.01 -1.38 -12.12
CA GLN A 53 4.63 -0.12 -12.52
C GLN A 53 5.68 0.22 -11.46
N GLU A 54 6.92 0.44 -11.89
CA GLU A 54 7.96 0.96 -11.03
C GLU A 54 7.53 2.34 -10.54
N LEU A 55 7.53 2.53 -9.22
CA LEU A 55 7.38 3.85 -8.63
C LEU A 55 8.71 4.57 -8.86
N GLU A 56 8.71 5.65 -9.64
CA GLU A 56 9.80 6.62 -9.59
C GLU A 56 9.76 7.25 -8.19
N GLU A 57 10.49 6.64 -7.26
CA GLU A 57 10.64 7.19 -5.93
C GLU A 57 11.48 8.47 -6.03
N GLU A 58 10.80 9.63 -6.05
CA GLU A 58 11.34 10.79 -5.32
C GLU A 58 11.30 10.44 -3.83
N PHE A 59 12.21 9.55 -3.40
CA PHE A 59 12.64 9.55 -2.02
C PHE A 59 13.42 10.85 -1.81
N VAL A 60 12.69 11.92 -1.49
CA VAL A 60 13.27 13.04 -0.79
C VAL A 60 13.66 12.49 0.58
N GLU A 61 14.92 12.07 0.74
CA GLU A 61 15.49 11.95 2.08
C GLU A 61 15.17 13.25 2.82
N PRO A 62 14.64 13.22 4.06
CA PRO A 62 14.54 14.44 4.84
C PRO A 62 15.96 14.86 5.25
N GLN A 63 16.68 15.51 4.34
CA GLN A 63 17.84 16.33 4.66
C GLN A 63 17.35 17.73 5.00
N GLU A 64 16.56 17.84 6.05
CA GLU A 64 16.50 19.09 6.80
C GLU A 64 17.43 18.88 8.01
N GLU A 65 18.69 19.27 7.85
CA GLU A 65 19.42 19.81 9.00
C GLU A 65 18.58 20.99 9.48
N ILE A 66 17.77 20.75 10.51
CA ILE A 66 17.02 21.80 11.17
C ILE A 66 18.07 22.66 11.86
N GLU A 67 18.47 23.75 11.22
CA GLU A 67 19.32 24.78 11.81
C GLU A 67 18.48 25.47 12.90
N LEU A 68 18.61 24.97 14.13
CA LEU A 68 17.87 25.46 15.29
C LEU A 68 18.55 26.74 15.80
N ASP A 69 18.05 27.89 15.38
CA ASP A 69 18.42 29.19 15.97
C ASP A 69 17.81 29.31 17.37
N PHE A 70 18.61 29.06 18.41
CA PHE A 70 18.18 29.21 19.80
C PHE A 70 18.21 30.67 20.25
N THR A 71 17.14 31.11 20.91
CA THR A 71 17.14 32.42 21.57
C THR A 71 17.86 32.37 22.92
N ASP A 72 18.23 33.54 23.46
CA ASP A 72 18.89 33.65 24.79
C ASP A 72 18.09 33.01 25.94
N GLU A 73 16.76 32.92 25.80
CA GLU A 73 15.88 32.28 26.77
C GLU A 73 15.91 30.75 26.65
N ASP A 74 16.00 30.23 25.43
CA ASP A 74 16.11 28.79 25.15
C ASP A 74 17.42 28.22 25.69
N LEU A 75 18.54 28.94 25.49
CA LEU A 75 19.84 28.55 26.02
C LEU A 75 19.88 28.46 27.55
N LYS A 76 19.18 29.36 28.25
CA LYS A 76 19.06 29.30 29.72
C LYS A 76 18.27 28.07 30.16
N THR A 77 17.20 27.75 29.44
CA THR A 77 16.36 26.58 29.71
C THR A 77 17.12 25.28 29.49
N LEU A 78 17.83 25.16 28.36
CA LEU A 78 18.65 23.99 28.04
C LEU A 78 19.78 23.76 29.06
N ARG A 79 20.45 24.85 29.50
CA ARG A 79 21.46 24.78 30.57
C ARG A 79 20.88 24.29 31.90
N ARG A 80 19.66 24.73 32.26
CA ARG A 80 18.96 24.25 33.46
C ARG A 80 18.64 22.76 33.38
N MET A 81 18.36 22.27 32.17
CA MET A 81 18.15 20.85 31.88
C MET A 81 19.45 20.05 31.71
N LYS A 82 20.63 20.68 31.84
CA LYS A 82 21.96 20.09 31.62
C LYS A 82 22.17 19.50 30.23
N ILE A 83 21.43 19.99 29.24
CA ILE A 83 21.61 19.60 27.84
C ILE A 83 22.79 20.43 27.31
N LYS A 84 23.80 19.73 26.77
CA LYS A 84 24.90 20.38 26.07
C LYS A 84 24.45 20.62 24.63
N VAL A 85 24.49 21.87 24.20
CA VAL A 85 24.38 22.26 22.80
C VAL A 85 25.81 22.47 22.33
N GLU A 86 26.24 21.72 21.33
CA GLU A 86 27.50 21.97 20.62
C GLU A 86 27.16 22.91 19.46
N ASP A 87 27.92 24.00 19.32
CA ASP A 87 27.80 24.98 18.22
C ASP A 87 28.07 24.32 16.85
#